data_AF-F0V325-F1
#
_entry.id   AF-F0V325-F1
#
_cell.length_a   1.000
_cell.length_b   1.000
_cell.length_c   1.000
_cell.angle_alpha   90.00
_cell.angle_beta   90.00
_cell.angle_gamma   90.00
#
_symmetry.space_group_name_H-M   'P 1'
#
loop_
_entity.id
_entity.type
_entity.pdbx_description
1 polymer ?
#
loop_
_entity_poly.entity_id
_entity_poly.type
_entity_poly.pdbx_seq_one_letter_code
_entity_poly.pdbx_strand_id
1 'polypeptide(L)'
;MIDKGRTQGGYFCKGWVGNINEKAFEIEKSKCEEKIKNIWKQDLEEQPQLWFRSDRKTVLSFFESYLNLSRDKNHFLRWKEEGEWETNGRSCSHKKDINEEGKIVVGCE
;
A
#
# COMPACT_ATOMS: atom_id res chain seq x y z
N MET A 1 -1.75 -6.20 7.70
CA MET A 1 -1.69 -5.22 6.59
C MET A 1 -1.50 -3.82 7.13
N ILE A 2 -0.94 -2.91 6.33
CA ILE A 2 -0.87 -1.48 6.68
C ILE A 2 -1.26 -0.66 5.46
N ASP A 3 -2.12 0.34 5.67
CA ASP A 3 -2.52 1.38 4.71
C ASP A 3 -2.09 2.75 5.26
N LYS A 4 -1.49 3.59 4.44
CA LYS A 4 -1.23 5.00 4.76
C LYS A 4 -2.12 5.88 3.90
N GLY A 5 -2.75 6.87 4.53
CA GLY A 5 -3.40 7.98 3.84
C GLY A 5 -2.90 9.34 4.33
N ARG A 6 -3.03 10.35 3.47
CA ARG A 6 -2.71 11.75 3.78
C ARG A 6 -4.00 12.52 4.08
N THR A 7 -4.02 13.29 5.17
CA THR A 7 -5.05 14.30 5.47
C THR A 7 -4.42 15.68 5.53
N GLN A 8 -5.23 16.74 5.59
CA GLN A 8 -4.74 18.12 5.80
C GLN A 8 -3.92 18.28 7.10
N GLY A 9 -4.01 17.36 8.06
CA GLY A 9 -3.28 17.38 9.33
C GLY A 9 -2.03 16.48 9.40
N GLY A 10 -1.67 15.79 8.31
CA GLY A 10 -0.50 14.92 8.24
C GLY A 10 -0.81 13.50 7.73
N TYR A 11 -0.03 12.53 8.19
CA TYR A 11 -0.16 11.13 7.80
C TYR A 11 -0.91 10.34 8.88
N PHE A 12 -1.79 9.45 8.44
CA PHE A 12 -2.35 8.41 9.29
C PHE A 12 -2.02 7.05 8.70
N CYS A 13 -1.76 6.08 9.57
CA CYS A 13 -1.66 4.68 9.17
C CYS A 13 -2.81 3.89 9.79
N LYS A 14 -3.39 2.99 9.00
CA LYS A 14 -4.35 1.99 9.44
C LYS A 14 -3.73 0.62 9.33
N GLY A 15 -4.03 -0.24 10.29
CA GLY A 15 -3.64 -1.63 10.30
C GLY A 15 -4.85 -2.55 10.31
N TRP A 16 -4.64 -3.78 9.84
CA TRP A 16 -5.60 -4.87 9.96
C TRP A 16 -4.85 -6.13 10.40
N VAL A 17 -5.46 -6.88 11.33
CA VAL A 17 -4.88 -8.10 11.91
C VAL A 17 -5.14 -9.31 11.01
N GLY A 18 -6.35 -9.46 10.47
CA GLY A 18 -6.70 -10.59 9.58
C GLY A 18 -6.78 -10.22 8.11
N ASN A 19 -7.85 -9.52 7.69
CA ASN A 19 -8.07 -9.12 6.29
C ASN A 19 -8.67 -7.70 6.17
N ILE A 20 -8.72 -7.16 4.95
CA ILE A 20 -9.19 -5.79 4.68
C ILE A 20 -10.68 -5.56 5.01
N ASN A 21 -11.49 -6.62 5.02
CA ASN A 21 -12.91 -6.53 5.36
C ASN A 21 -13.15 -6.45 6.88
N GLU A 22 -12.11 -6.66 7.69
CA GLU A 22 -12.19 -6.46 9.13
C GLU A 22 -12.06 -4.97 9.50
N LYS A 23 -12.42 -4.65 10.74
CA LYS A 23 -12.28 -3.29 11.25
C LYS A 23 -10.80 -2.90 11.31
N ALA A 24 -10.45 -1.84 10.59
CA ALA A 24 -9.14 -1.23 10.68
C ALA A 24 -8.88 -0.68 12.09
N PHE A 25 -7.66 -0.84 12.59
CA PHE A 25 -7.19 -0.14 13.78
C PHE A 25 -6.23 0.99 13.36
N GLU A 26 -6.26 2.10 14.10
CA GLU A 26 -5.33 3.19 13.85
C GLU A 26 -3.97 2.85 14.45
N ILE A 27 -2.91 3.05 13.65
CA ILE A 27 -1.54 2.89 14.11
C ILE A 27 -1.07 4.26 14.62
N GLU A 28 -0.55 4.25 15.84
CA GLU A 28 0.05 5.42 16.48
C GLU A 28 1.03 6.15 15.55
N LYS A 29 0.94 7.48 15.49
CA LYS A 29 1.65 8.32 14.52
C LYS A 29 3.17 8.07 14.49
N SER A 30 3.81 7.95 15.66
CA SER A 30 5.24 7.65 15.77
C SER A 30 5.63 6.31 15.12
N LYS A 31 4.87 5.25 15.41
CA LYS A 31 5.06 3.91 14.81
C LYS A 31 4.75 3.89 13.32
N CYS A 32 3.78 4.69 12.88
CA CYS A 32 3.47 4.89 11.48
C CYS A 32 4.68 5.50 10.75
N GLU A 33 5.21 6.61 11.26
CA GLU A 33 6.37 7.30 10.69
C GLU A 33 7.63 6.40 10.65
N GLU A 34 7.90 5.64 11.71
CA GLU A 34 9.01 4.69 11.75
C GLU A 34 8.87 3.59 10.69
N LYS A 35 7.70 2.95 10.61
CA LYS A 35 7.44 1.91 9.61
C LYS A 35 7.54 2.44 8.19
N ILE A 36 7.03 3.64 7.96
CA ILE A 36 7.11 4.34 6.68
C ILE A 36 8.57 4.57 6.27
N LYS A 37 9.39 5.15 7.16
CA LYS A 37 10.82 5.40 6.90
C LYS A 37 11.57 4.12 6.56
N ASN A 38 11.27 3.03 7.27
CA ASN A 38 11.91 1.73 7.02
C ASN A 38 11.54 1.13 5.65
N ILE A 39 10.35 1.41 5.13
CA ILE A 39 9.86 0.86 3.85
C ILE A 39 10.35 1.70 2.67
N TRP A 40 10.24 3.02 2.75
CA TRP A 40 10.50 3.90 1.61
C TRP A 40 11.90 4.52 1.62
N LYS A 41 12.61 4.54 2.77
CA LYS A 41 13.95 5.13 2.93
C LYS A 41 14.12 6.56 2.36
N GLN A 42 13.00 7.23 2.09
CA GLN A 42 12.89 8.54 1.47
C GLN A 42 12.21 9.52 2.42
N ASP A 43 12.46 10.80 2.19
CA ASP A 43 11.80 11.88 2.91
C ASP A 43 10.29 11.79 2.75
N LEU A 44 9.56 12.24 3.77
CA LEU A 44 8.09 12.14 3.83
C LEU A 44 7.40 12.77 2.61
N GLU A 45 8.03 13.76 1.96
CA GLU A 45 7.50 14.46 0.79
C GLU A 45 7.64 13.68 -0.52
N GLU A 46 8.60 12.77 -0.61
CA GLU A 46 8.83 11.93 -1.80
C GLU A 46 8.03 10.62 -1.76
N GLN A 47 7.19 10.45 -0.75
CA GLN A 47 6.44 9.22 -0.54
C GLN A 47 5.06 9.28 -1.18
N PRO A 48 4.56 8.13 -1.67
CA PRO A 48 3.25 8.05 -2.26
C PRO A 48 2.13 8.44 -1.31
N GLN A 49 1.12 9.13 -1.87
CA GLN A 49 -0.06 9.60 -1.15
C GLN A 49 -0.83 8.46 -0.48
N LEU A 50 -0.89 7.31 -1.16
CA LEU A 50 -1.48 6.08 -0.67
C LEU A 50 -0.41 4.97 -0.77
N TRP A 51 -0.22 4.18 0.28
CA TRP A 51 0.51 2.92 0.10
C TRP A 51 -0.09 1.81 0.95
N PHE A 52 0.07 0.59 0.44
CA PHE A 52 -0.45 -0.62 1.04
C PHE A 52 0.64 -1.69 1.08
N ARG A 53 0.77 -2.38 2.22
CA ARG A 53 1.70 -3.49 2.39
C ARG A 53 0.99 -4.72 2.91
N SER A 54 1.05 -5.79 2.12
CA SER A 54 0.58 -7.12 2.51
C SER A 54 1.20 -8.19 1.62
N ASP A 55 0.85 -9.44 1.86
CA ASP A 55 0.95 -10.48 0.86
C ASP A 55 0.18 -10.10 -0.42
N ARG A 56 0.59 -10.71 -1.54
CA ARG A 56 0.07 -10.41 -2.88
C ARG A 56 -1.44 -10.68 -3.00
N LYS A 57 -1.97 -11.71 -2.33
CA LYS A 57 -3.40 -12.06 -2.41
C LYS A 57 -4.26 -10.97 -1.79
N THR A 58 -3.84 -10.48 -0.62
CA THR A 58 -4.55 -9.43 0.10
C THR A 58 -4.46 -8.08 -0.60
N VAL A 59 -3.30 -7.75 -1.18
CA VAL A 59 -3.16 -6.55 -2.02
C VAL A 59 -4.15 -6.60 -3.18
N LEU A 60 -4.21 -7.72 -3.92
CA LEU A 60 -5.18 -7.88 -5.01
C LEU A 60 -6.61 -7.63 -4.53
N SER A 61 -7.03 -8.26 -3.42
CA SER A 61 -8.38 -8.06 -2.88
C SER A 61 -8.66 -6.63 -2.43
N PHE A 62 -7.70 -5.94 -1.84
CA PHE A 62 -7.84 -4.52 -1.49
C PHE A 62 -8.04 -3.68 -2.74
N PHE A 63 -7.16 -3.80 -3.72
CA PHE A 63 -7.22 -2.96 -4.91
C PHE A 63 -8.42 -3.26 -5.83
N GLU A 64 -8.86 -4.53 -5.90
CA GLU A 64 -10.12 -4.91 -6.55
C GLU A 64 -11.32 -4.20 -5.89
N SER A 65 -11.34 -4.14 -4.56
CA SER A 65 -12.49 -3.65 -3.80
C SER A 65 -12.49 -2.12 -3.62
N TYR A 66 -11.31 -1.51 -3.47
CA TYR A 66 -11.16 -0.10 -3.13
C TYR A 66 -10.82 0.78 -4.34
N LEU A 67 -10.09 0.28 -5.34
CA LEU A 67 -9.65 1.07 -6.50
C LEU A 67 -10.28 0.63 -7.82
N ASN A 68 -11.19 -0.36 -7.82
CA ASN A 68 -11.85 -0.88 -9.03
C ASN A 68 -10.84 -1.18 -10.15
N LEU A 69 -9.72 -1.84 -9.82
CA LEU A 69 -8.74 -2.22 -10.84
C LEU A 69 -9.38 -3.11 -11.92
N SER A 70 -9.08 -2.83 -13.19
CA SER A 70 -9.47 -3.70 -14.29
C SER A 70 -8.79 -5.07 -14.18
N ARG A 71 -9.41 -6.11 -14.75
CA ARG A 71 -8.86 -7.48 -14.74
C ARG A 71 -7.40 -7.56 -15.23
N ASP A 72 -7.03 -6.74 -16.21
CA ASP A 72 -5.67 -6.70 -16.75
C ASP A 72 -4.64 -6.21 -15.73
N LYS A 73 -5.04 -5.31 -14.83
CA LYS A 73 -4.18 -4.79 -13.75
C LYS A 73 -4.07 -5.78 -12.59
N ASN A 74 -5.12 -6.56 -12.33
CA ASN A 74 -5.02 -7.70 -11.41
C ASN A 74 -4.04 -8.74 -11.94
N HIS A 75 -4.04 -9.01 -13.25
CA HIS A 75 -3.03 -9.87 -13.85
C HIS A 75 -1.61 -9.30 -13.64
N PHE A 76 -1.43 -8.00 -13.82
CA PHE A 76 -0.14 -7.33 -13.61
C PHE A 76 0.40 -7.52 -12.18
N LEU A 77 -0.40 -7.19 -11.16
CA LEU A 77 -0.05 -7.39 -9.75
C LEU A 77 0.19 -8.86 -9.38
N ARG A 78 -0.46 -9.78 -10.07
CA ARG A 78 -0.39 -11.22 -9.79
C ARG A 78 0.89 -11.87 -10.29
N TRP A 79 1.46 -11.40 -11.39
CA TRP A 79 2.56 -12.07 -12.08
C TRP A 79 3.87 -11.27 -12.14
N LYS A 80 3.82 -9.94 -12.14
CA LYS A 80 5.02 -9.11 -12.19
C LYS A 80 5.61 -8.93 -10.80
N GLU A 81 6.92 -9.10 -10.64
CA GLU A 81 7.59 -8.89 -9.36
C GLU A 81 7.57 -7.41 -8.94
N GLU A 82 7.63 -6.52 -9.92
CA GLU A 82 7.55 -5.07 -9.80
C GLU A 82 6.88 -4.46 -11.03
N GLY A 83 6.43 -3.21 -10.92
CA GLY A 83 6.02 -2.41 -12.07
C GLY A 83 5.06 -1.28 -11.73
N GLU A 84 4.63 -0.56 -12.76
CA GLU A 84 3.85 0.67 -12.65
C GLU A 84 2.56 0.59 -13.49
N TRP A 85 1.50 1.23 -13.03
CA TRP A 85 0.23 1.35 -13.74
C TRP A 85 -0.54 2.60 -13.31
N GLU A 86 -1.35 3.15 -14.20
CA GLU A 86 -2.27 4.24 -13.84
C GLU A 86 -3.65 3.70 -13.50
N THR A 87 -4.34 4.22 -12.49
CA THR A 87 -5.75 3.90 -12.18
C THR A 87 -6.48 5.06 -11.54
N ASN A 88 -7.72 5.36 -11.96
CA ASN A 88 -8.53 6.47 -11.43
C ASN A 88 -7.75 7.81 -11.34
N GLY A 89 -6.91 8.11 -12.34
CA GLY A 89 -6.09 9.32 -12.38
C GLY A 89 -4.87 9.30 -11.45
N ARG A 90 -4.52 8.16 -10.86
CA ARG A 90 -3.36 7.97 -9.98
C ARG A 90 -2.31 7.12 -10.66
N SER A 91 -1.04 7.47 -10.47
CA SER A 91 0.08 6.61 -10.87
C SER A 91 0.44 5.70 -9.70
N CYS A 92 0.41 4.39 -9.93
CA CYS A 92 0.68 3.39 -8.92
C CYS A 92 1.88 2.53 -9.31
N SER A 93 2.63 2.07 -8.31
CA SER A 93 3.74 1.16 -8.49
C SER A 93 3.75 0.08 -7.40
N HIS A 94 4.27 -1.10 -7.72
CA HIS A 94 4.48 -2.15 -6.73
C HIS A 94 5.89 -2.72 -6.81
N LYS A 95 6.38 -3.19 -5.66
CA LYS A 95 7.65 -3.88 -5.51
C LYS A 95 7.59 -4.93 -4.40
N LYS A 96 8.53 -5.87 -4.40
CA LYS A 96 8.73 -6.77 -3.26
C LYS A 96 9.16 -5.98 -2.03
N ASP A 97 8.70 -6.44 -0.87
CA ASP A 97 9.14 -5.88 0.40
C ASP A 97 10.51 -6.44 0.80
N ILE A 98 11.48 -5.55 1.01
CA ILE A 98 12.84 -5.94 1.38
C ILE A 98 12.99 -6.30 2.87
N ASN A 99 12.00 -5.94 3.71
CA ASN A 99 12.04 -6.11 5.16
C ASN A 99 11.18 -7.29 5.63
N GLU A 100 10.16 -7.70 4.85
CA GLU A 100 9.30 -8.84 5.15
C GLU A 100 9.11 -9.73 3.92
N GLU A 101 9.75 -10.90 3.94
CA GLU A 101 9.63 -11.89 2.87
C GLU A 101 8.17 -12.28 2.61
N GLY A 102 7.83 -12.46 1.33
CA GLY A 102 6.48 -12.81 0.90
C GLY A 102 5.48 -11.64 0.86
N LYS A 103 5.90 -10.43 1.24
CA LYS A 103 5.08 -9.21 1.11
C LYS A 103 5.48 -8.37 -0.08
N ILE A 104 4.51 -7.59 -0.54
CA ILE A 104 4.70 -6.54 -1.54
C ILE A 104 4.25 -5.21 -0.95
N VAL A 105 4.86 -4.15 -1.47
CA VAL A 105 4.48 -2.76 -1.19
C VAL A 105 3.92 -2.20 -2.48
N VAL A 106 2.74 -1.61 -2.38
CA VAL A 106 2.13 -0.83 -3.45
C VAL A 106 2.06 0.62 -3.01
N GLY A 107 2.50 1.55 -3.84
CA GLY A 107 2.32 2.99 -3.64
C GLY A 107 1.52 3.59 -4.79
N CYS A 108 0.71 4.62 -4.53
CA CYS A 108 0.03 5.41 -5.54
C CYS A 108 0.11 6.91 -5.21
N GLU A 109 0.36 7.72 -6.23
CA GLU A 109 0.29 9.19 -6.20
C GLU A 109 -1.12 9.71 -6.46
#